data_AF-A0AAN8G0D3-F1
#
_entry.id   AF-A0AAN8G0D3-F1
#
_cell.length_a   1.000
_cell.length_b   1.000
_cell.length_c   1.000
_cell.angle_alpha   90.00
_cell.angle_beta   90.00
_cell.angle_gamma   90.00
#
_symmetry.space_group_name_H-M   'P 1'
#
loop_
_entity.id
_entity.type
_entity.pdbx_description
1 polymer ?
#
loop_
_entity_poly.entity_id
_entity_poly.type
_entity_poly.pdbx_seq_one_letter_code
_entity_poly.pdbx_strand_id
1 'polypeptide(L)'
;MLLLLHRHQVNISLSTLKRRLRSLRLKRKLTGSRNTISSYNDVVNAIITEMGCSGRCIGHRSMWYRLKIEWGIRFPRDEILRLMRIVDPEGIRVRKRRRLHRRRYICKGPNKVWHVDGYDKIKPF
;
A
#
# COMPACT_ATOMS: atom_id res chain seq x y z
N MET A 1 9.42 -10.57 24.50
CA MET A 1 10.57 -11.12 25.25
C MET A 1 11.72 -10.13 25.24
N LEU A 2 12.25 -9.80 26.42
CA LEU A 2 13.18 -8.70 26.70
C LEU A 2 14.62 -9.04 26.24
N LEU A 3 14.92 -8.88 24.94
CA LEU A 3 16.28 -9.01 24.39
C LEU A 3 17.34 -8.23 25.20
N LEU A 4 16.95 -7.08 25.76
CA LEU A 4 17.76 -6.25 26.64
C LEU A 4 18.09 -6.91 27.99
N LEU A 5 17.14 -7.60 28.60
CA LEU A 5 17.37 -8.33 29.84
C LEU A 5 18.28 -9.54 29.57
N HIS A 6 18.04 -10.25 28.46
CA HIS A 6 18.76 -11.48 28.14
C HIS A 6 20.21 -11.24 27.69
N ARG A 7 20.48 -10.23 26.86
CA ARG A 7 21.84 -9.96 26.33
C ARG A 7 22.65 -8.95 27.14
N HIS A 8 22.00 -8.04 27.84
CA HIS A 8 22.67 -6.91 28.49
C HIS A 8 22.36 -6.81 29.99
N GLN A 9 21.59 -7.76 30.55
CA GLN A 9 21.13 -7.73 31.94
C GLN A 9 20.42 -6.42 32.36
N VAL A 10 19.85 -5.70 31.39
CA VAL A 10 19.12 -4.46 31.65
C VAL A 10 17.66 -4.78 31.88
N ASN A 11 17.22 -4.71 33.13
CA ASN A 11 15.81 -4.85 33.51
C ASN A 11 15.09 -3.50 33.45
N ILE A 12 14.40 -3.22 32.34
CA ILE A 12 13.58 -2.01 32.17
C ILE A 12 12.21 -2.33 31.61
N SER A 13 11.20 -1.59 32.06
CA SER A 13 9.86 -1.68 31.49
C SER A 13 9.79 -1.15 30.05
N LEU A 14 8.86 -1.67 29.27
CA LEU A 14 8.64 -1.26 27.87
C LEU A 14 8.31 0.25 27.75
N SER A 15 7.56 0.79 28.71
CA SER A 15 7.24 2.23 28.77
C SER A 15 8.48 3.08 28.98
N THR A 16 9.38 2.67 29.90
CA THR A 16 10.66 3.34 30.16
C THR A 16 11.58 3.29 28.94
N LEU A 17 11.69 2.13 28.28
CA LEU A 17 12.45 1.99 27.04
C LEU A 17 11.93 2.93 25.94
N LYS A 18 10.62 2.94 25.69
CA LYS A 18 10.01 3.83 24.68
C LYS A 18 10.25 5.31 25.02
N ARG A 19 10.17 5.70 26.29
CA ARG A 19 10.44 7.08 26.74
C ARG A 19 11.90 7.49 26.48
N ARG A 20 12.87 6.65 26.85
CA ARG A 20 14.30 6.91 26.61
C ARG A 20 14.64 6.97 25.12
N LEU A 21 14.07 6.09 24.29
CA LEU A 21 14.26 6.15 22.84
C LEU A 21 13.75 7.48 22.25
N ARG A 22 12.59 7.97 22.72
CA ARG A 22 12.04 9.26 22.31
C ARG A 22 12.91 10.45 22.76
N SER A 23 13.37 10.46 24.01
CA SER A 23 14.22 11.55 24.52
C SER A 23 15.56 11.63 23.79
N LEU A 24 16.12 10.48 23.43
CA LEU A 24 17.36 10.37 22.66
C LEU A 24 17.16 10.57 21.14
N ARG A 25 15.92 10.84 20.69
CA ARG A 25 15.53 10.95 19.27
C ARG A 25 15.96 9.74 18.42
N LEU A 26 16.13 8.59 19.06
CA LEU A 26 16.55 7.36 18.41
C LEU A 26 15.37 6.75 17.67
N LYS A 27 15.49 6.73 16.34
CA LYS A 27 14.57 6.00 15.46
C LYS A 27 15.22 4.68 15.09
N ARG A 28 14.39 3.66 14.83
CA ARG A 28 14.88 2.37 14.35
C ARG A 28 15.76 2.62 13.12
N LYS A 29 17.05 2.29 13.21
CA LYS A 29 17.95 2.26 12.06
C LYS A 29 17.35 1.27 11.07
N LEU A 30 16.91 1.77 9.92
CA LEU A 30 16.61 0.93 8.79
C LEU A 30 17.98 0.39 8.38
N THR A 31 18.35 -0.81 8.81
CA THR A 31 19.59 -1.46 8.40
C THR A 31 19.26 -2.87 7.99
N GLY A 32 19.51 -3.11 6.71
CA GLY A 32 19.34 -4.37 6.00
C GLY A 32 19.32 -3.99 4.53
N SER A 33 20.27 -4.52 3.77
CA SER A 33 20.61 -4.36 2.33
C SER A 33 19.53 -3.91 1.32
N ARG A 34 18.24 -3.90 1.69
CA ARG A 34 17.09 -3.28 0.98
C ARG A 34 16.93 -1.78 1.30
N ASN A 35 18.04 -1.07 1.50
CA ASN A 35 18.09 0.18 2.27
C ASN A 35 18.33 1.45 1.46
N THR A 36 18.08 1.41 0.16
CA THR A 36 17.99 2.64 -0.61
C THR A 36 16.60 3.20 -0.34
N ILE A 37 16.51 4.40 0.26
CA ILE A 37 15.30 5.21 0.09
C ILE A 37 15.16 5.31 -1.42
N SER A 38 14.17 4.60 -1.99
CA SER A 38 13.97 4.57 -3.43
C SER A 38 13.93 6.02 -3.90
N SER A 39 14.71 6.32 -4.93
CA SER A 39 14.75 7.67 -5.46
C SER A 39 13.34 8.08 -5.84
N TYR A 40 13.02 9.37 -5.73
CA TYR A 40 11.69 9.86 -6.11
C TYR A 40 11.30 9.39 -7.53
N ASN A 41 12.27 9.35 -8.44
CA ASN A 41 12.06 8.86 -9.82
C ASN A 41 11.68 7.38 -9.87
N ASP A 42 12.32 6.52 -9.07
CA ASP A 42 12.00 5.09 -9.03
C ASP A 42 10.57 4.86 -8.52
N VAL A 43 10.17 5.64 -7.50
CA VAL A 43 8.81 5.58 -6.94
C VAL A 43 7.77 6.04 -7.95
N VAL A 44 8.04 7.13 -8.68
CA VAL A 44 7.15 7.64 -9.71
C VAL A 44 7.02 6.64 -10.86
N ASN A 45 8.13 6.07 -11.34
CA ASN A 45 8.12 5.07 -12.40
C ASN A 45 7.33 3.81 -12.00
N ALA A 46 7.51 3.34 -10.76
CA ALA A 46 6.75 2.21 -10.23
C ALA A 46 5.25 2.51 -10.13
N ILE A 47 4.88 3.71 -9.68
CA ILE A 47 3.48 4.17 -9.64
C ILE A 47 2.87 4.21 -11.04
N ILE A 48 3.57 4.78 -12.02
CA ILE A 48 3.10 4.85 -13.41
C ILE A 48 2.91 3.44 -13.99
N THR A 49 3.87 2.55 -13.75
CA THR A 49 3.82 1.15 -14.22
C THR A 49 2.62 0.42 -13.63
N GLU A 50 2.40 0.53 -12.32
CA GLU A 50 1.24 -0.07 -11.65
C GLU A 50 -0.08 0.51 -12.17
N MET A 51 -0.14 1.82 -12.43
CA MET A 51 -1.35 2.46 -12.95
C MET A 51 -1.66 2.11 -14.40
N GLY A 52 -0.66 1.71 -15.20
CA GLY A 52 -0.86 1.11 -16.52
C GLY A 52 -1.55 -0.26 -16.49
N CYS A 53 -1.50 -0.94 -15.35
CA CYS A 53 -2.04 -2.28 -15.15
C CYS A 53 -3.24 -2.27 -14.17
N SER A 54 -3.25 -3.19 -13.20
CA SER A 54 -4.34 -3.34 -12.22
C SER A 54 -4.40 -2.21 -11.18
N GLY A 55 -3.33 -1.41 -11.05
CA GLY A 55 -3.22 -0.34 -10.07
C GLY A 55 -4.12 0.86 -10.34
N ARG A 56 -4.70 0.99 -11.54
CA ARG A 56 -5.67 2.07 -11.84
C ARG A 56 -6.92 2.02 -10.94
N CYS A 57 -7.28 0.83 -10.46
CA CYS A 57 -8.50 0.63 -9.67
C CYS A 57 -8.25 0.71 -8.15
N ILE A 58 -7.00 0.76 -7.70
CA ILE A 58 -6.67 0.66 -6.27
C ILE A 58 -6.49 2.04 -5.63
N GLY A 59 -6.81 2.15 -4.34
CA GLY A 59 -6.56 3.36 -3.56
C GLY A 59 -5.09 3.51 -3.14
N HIS A 60 -4.70 4.70 -2.68
CA HIS A 60 -3.33 4.99 -2.27
C HIS A 60 -2.79 4.06 -1.16
N ARG A 61 -3.66 3.55 -0.27
CA ARG A 61 -3.24 2.59 0.78
C ARG A 61 -2.82 1.26 0.19
N SER A 62 -3.60 0.75 -0.76
CA SER A 62 -3.30 -0.49 -1.49
C SER A 62 -2.09 -0.30 -2.40
N MET A 63 -1.96 0.87 -3.06
CA MET A 63 -0.78 1.22 -3.85
C MET A 63 0.48 1.23 -2.99
N TRP A 64 0.46 1.90 -1.83
CA TRP A 64 1.58 1.91 -0.88
C TRP A 64 1.96 0.50 -0.43
N TYR A 65 0.98 -0.35 -0.12
CA TYR A 65 1.25 -1.72 0.28
C TYR A 65 1.87 -2.52 -0.87
N ARG A 66 1.33 -2.39 -2.10
CA ARG A 66 1.83 -3.10 -3.27
C ARG A 66 3.27 -2.68 -3.62
N LEU A 67 3.56 -1.38 -3.65
CA LEU A 67 4.92 -0.87 -3.87
C LEU A 67 5.89 -1.40 -2.80
N LYS A 68 5.44 -1.56 -1.56
CA LYS A 68 6.26 -2.12 -0.50
C LYS A 68 6.54 -3.62 -0.67
N ILE A 69 5.55 -4.39 -1.11
CA ILE A 69 5.66 -5.86 -1.22
C ILE A 69 6.31 -6.27 -2.54
N GLU A 70 5.78 -5.81 -3.67
CA GLU A 70 6.18 -6.24 -5.01
C GLU A 70 7.46 -5.54 -5.46
N TRP A 71 7.57 -4.23 -5.20
CA TRP A 71 8.69 -3.41 -5.67
C TRP A 71 9.77 -3.21 -4.59
N GLY A 72 9.54 -3.67 -3.37
CA GLY A 72 10.45 -3.46 -2.23
C GLY A 72 10.62 -2.00 -1.81
N ILE A 73 9.77 -1.09 -2.31
CA ILE A 73 9.88 0.36 -2.11
C ILE A 73 9.41 0.74 -0.71
N ARG A 74 10.28 1.41 0.06
CA ARG A 74 9.93 1.96 1.37
C ARG A 74 9.80 3.47 1.32
N PHE A 75 8.58 3.93 1.02
CA PHE A 75 8.26 5.35 0.93
C PHE A 75 7.15 5.76 1.92
N PRO A 76 7.14 7.03 2.41
CA PRO A 76 6.04 7.53 3.23
C PRO A 76 4.71 7.46 2.48
N ARG A 77 3.68 6.91 3.13
CA ARG A 77 2.36 6.74 2.52
C ARG A 77 1.75 8.07 2.04
N ASP A 78 1.92 9.12 2.82
CA ASP A 78 1.34 10.43 2.52
C ASP A 78 2.05 11.09 1.32
N GLU A 79 3.35 10.82 1.13
CA GLU A 79 4.07 11.23 -0.08
C GLU A 79 3.64 10.43 -1.31
N ILE A 80 3.38 9.12 -1.18
CA ILE A 80 2.79 8.34 -2.29
C ILE A 80 1.43 8.93 -2.69
N LEU A 81 0.60 9.36 -1.73
CA LEU A 81 -0.66 10.02 -2.04
C LEU A 81 -0.45 11.34 -2.80
N ARG A 82 0.56 12.14 -2.41
CA ARG A 82 0.91 13.38 -3.14
C ARG A 82 1.34 13.08 -4.57
N LEU A 83 2.22 12.10 -4.76
CA LEU A 83 2.66 11.66 -6.08
C LEU A 83 1.50 11.16 -6.93
N MET A 84 0.62 10.32 -6.38
CA MET A 84 -0.58 9.85 -7.10
C MET A 84 -1.52 11.00 -7.48
N ARG A 85 -1.62 12.07 -6.69
CA ARG A 85 -2.40 13.27 -7.05
C ARG A 85 -1.80 14.04 -8.21
N ILE A 86 -0.48 14.04 -8.34
CA ILE A 86 0.21 14.67 -9.46
C ILE A 86 0.05 13.81 -10.72
N VAL A 87 0.21 12.49 -10.60
CA VAL A 87 0.20 11.59 -11.77
C VAL A 87 -1.22 11.28 -12.27
N ASP A 88 -2.21 11.10 -11.39
CA ASP A 88 -3.59 10.76 -11.75
C ASP A 88 -4.62 11.57 -10.91
N PRO A 89 -4.69 12.91 -11.09
CA PRO A 89 -5.65 13.75 -10.38
C PRO A 89 -7.10 13.35 -10.72
N GLU A 90 -7.36 12.99 -11.97
CA GLU A 90 -8.68 12.67 -12.46
C GLU A 90 -9.19 11.34 -11.91
N GLY A 91 -8.38 10.28 -11.93
CA GLY A 91 -8.78 9.00 -11.35
C GLY A 91 -9.00 9.10 -9.85
N ILE A 92 -8.25 9.95 -9.12
CA ILE A 92 -8.54 10.22 -7.71
C ILE A 92 -9.89 10.93 -7.55
N ARG A 93 -10.18 11.93 -8.38
CA ARG A 93 -11.47 12.65 -8.36
C ARG A 93 -12.64 11.71 -8.64
N VAL A 94 -12.51 10.84 -9.64
CA VAL A 94 -13.52 9.81 -9.99
C VAL A 94 -13.73 8.83 -8.83
N ARG A 95 -12.66 8.32 -8.20
CA ARG A 95 -12.77 7.42 -7.04
C ARG A 95 -13.39 8.13 -5.84
N LYS A 96 -13.07 9.41 -5.61
CA LYS A 96 -13.65 10.22 -4.52
C LYS A 96 -15.16 10.41 -4.66
N ARG A 97 -15.70 10.37 -5.89
CA ARG A 97 -17.15 10.42 -6.13
C ARG A 97 -17.90 9.20 -5.60
N ARG A 98 -17.21 8.10 -5.25
CA ARG A 98 -17.81 6.84 -4.73
C ARG A 98 -18.93 6.30 -5.63
N ARG A 99 -18.83 6.52 -6.94
CA ARG A 99 -19.80 6.02 -7.93
C ARG A 99 -19.24 4.80 -8.64
N LEU A 100 -20.10 3.83 -8.91
CA LEU A 100 -19.74 2.68 -9.74
C LEU A 100 -19.48 3.17 -11.17
N HIS A 101 -18.26 2.98 -11.66
CA HIS A 101 -17.95 3.20 -13.06
C HIS A 101 -18.40 1.97 -13.86
N ARG A 102 -19.49 2.11 -14.62
CA ARG A 102 -19.94 1.04 -15.53
C ARG A 102 -18.88 0.81 -16.60
N ARG A 103 -18.34 -0.41 -16.66
CA ARG A 103 -17.40 -0.81 -17.72
C ARG A 103 -18.20 -1.07 -19.00
N ARG A 104 -17.70 -0.65 -20.16
CA ARG A 104 -18.24 -1.11 -21.44
C ARG A 104 -17.78 -2.54 -21.66
N TYR A 105 -18.69 -3.48 -21.56
CA TYR A 105 -18.45 -4.87 -21.94
C TYR A 105 -18.77 -5.02 -23.43
N ILE A 106 -17.74 -5.30 -24.22
CA ILE A 106 -17.88 -5.59 -25.65
C ILE A 106 -17.62 -7.08 -25.82
N CYS A 107 -18.67 -7.85 -26.07
CA CYS A 107 -18.56 -9.27 -26.39
C CYS A 107 -18.37 -9.43 -27.90
N LYS A 108 -17.44 -10.30 -28.31
CA LYS A 108 -17.12 -10.52 -29.74
C LYS A 108 -18.21 -11.31 -30.51
N GLY A 109 -19.30 -11.68 -29.84
CA GLY A 109 -20.39 -12.47 -30.43
C GLY A 109 -21.22 -13.20 -29.36
N PRO A 110 -22.32 -13.86 -29.79
CA PRO A 110 -23.14 -14.70 -28.91
C PRO A 110 -22.31 -15.84 -28.31
N ASN A 111 -22.64 -16.26 -27.08
CA ASN A 111 -21.95 -17.32 -26.31
C ASN A 111 -20.44 -17.15 -26.07
N LYS A 112 -19.86 -15.96 -26.34
CA LYS A 112 -18.41 -15.74 -26.15
C LYS A 112 -17.99 -15.61 -24.69
N VAL A 113 -18.89 -15.14 -23.82
CA VAL A 113 -18.67 -14.93 -22.39
C VAL A 113 -19.91 -15.36 -21.64
N TRP A 114 -19.74 -16.16 -20.60
CA TRP A 114 -20.80 -16.58 -19.70
C TRP A 114 -20.53 -15.93 -18.34
N HIS A 115 -21.50 -15.19 -17.83
CA HIS A 115 -21.49 -14.70 -16.47
C HIS A 115 -22.39 -15.61 -15.64
N VAL A 116 -21.82 -16.25 -14.64
CA VAL A 116 -22.58 -17.02 -13.64
C VAL A 116 -22.60 -16.16 -12.39
N ASP A 117 -23.78 -15.65 -12.03
CA ASP A 117 -23.97 -14.89 -10.80
C ASP A 117 -24.48 -15.81 -9.70
N GLY A 118 -23.85 -15.75 -8.53
CA GLY A 118 -24.19 -16.59 -7.39
C GLY A 118 -25.39 -16.00 -6.64
N TYR A 119 -26.45 -16.80 -6.48
CA TYR A 119 -27.62 -16.38 -5.73
C TYR A 119 -27.35 -16.49 -4.21
N ASP A 120 -26.70 -15.49 -3.63
CA ASP A 120 -26.35 -15.43 -2.19
C ASP A 120 -27.57 -15.29 -1.26
N LYS A 121 -28.79 -15.20 -1.82
CA LYS A 121 -30.04 -15.03 -1.06
C LYS A 121 -30.66 -16.33 -0.54
N ILE A 122 -30.04 -17.49 -0.77
CA ILE A 122 -30.51 -18.80 -0.26
C ILE A 122 -29.45 -19.43 0.65
N LYS A 123 -28.77 -18.64 1.46
CA LYS A 123 -28.09 -19.18 2.64
C LYS A 123 -29.09 -19.22 3.80
N PRO A 124 -29.49 -20.40 4.30
CA PRO A 124 -29.95 -20.46 5.68
C PRO A 124 -28.70 -20.13 6.51
N PHE A 125 -28.79 -19.11 7.37
CA PHE A 125 -27.71 -18.51 8.19
C PHE A 125 -26.54 -17.82 7.45
#